data_AF-A0A9D9SET9-F1
#
_entry.id   AF-A0A9D9SET9-F1
#
_cell.length_a   1.000
_cell.length_b   1.000
_cell.length_c   1.000
_cell.angle_alpha   90.00
_cell.angle_beta   90.00
_cell.angle_gamma   90.00
#
_symmetry.space_group_name_H-M   'P 1'
#
loop_
_entity.id
_entity.type
_entity.pdbx_description
1 polymer ?
#
loop_
_entity_poly.entity_id
_entity_poly.type
_entity_poly.pdbx_seq_one_letter_code
_entity_poly.pdbx_strand_id
1 'polypeptide(L)'
;MTGDQLARHRRHNGRTQPQTARALGVSQTYLSLLEAGKRPVTEVLHKKAVRVFGLPPTQLPADLEMPDVPTATDEQLTADLAALGYKGFAHLRRSRLRNPAVVLLAALNAEKRDARVVEALPWVVLTFPEIAWKRLFRMAKAYDLQNRLGYVVCLARQVAERRGDTAAAMKLERHEMELYRSLLVREETLCNETMTNAERRWLATNRPEQAKRWHLLTDLAPQTLGYYDD
;
A
#
# COMPACT_ATOMS: atom_id res chain seq x y z
N MET A 1 -9.60 -6.06 -13.13
CA MET A 1 -9.10 -7.06 -14.11
C MET A 1 -10.08 -7.16 -15.26
N THR A 2 -9.59 -7.24 -16.50
CA THR A 2 -10.41 -7.44 -17.71
C THR A 2 -10.66 -8.92 -17.98
N GLY A 3 -11.60 -9.23 -18.87
CA GLY A 3 -11.83 -10.59 -19.35
C GLY A 3 -10.60 -11.25 -19.96
N ASP A 4 -9.85 -10.49 -20.74
CA ASP A 4 -8.61 -10.97 -21.35
C ASP A 4 -7.52 -11.25 -20.31
N GLN A 5 -7.36 -10.40 -19.28
CA GLN A 5 -6.46 -10.67 -18.15
C GLN A 5 -6.86 -11.96 -17.41
N LEU A 6 -8.16 -12.19 -17.19
CA LEU A 6 -8.68 -13.42 -16.60
C LEU A 6 -8.27 -14.66 -17.41
N ALA A 7 -8.42 -14.60 -18.74
CA ALA A 7 -8.03 -15.68 -19.65
C ALA A 7 -6.51 -15.93 -19.61
N ARG A 8 -5.69 -14.88 -19.59
CA ARG A 8 -4.23 -15.00 -19.48
C ARG A 8 -3.81 -15.66 -18.17
N HIS A 9 -4.36 -15.23 -17.03
CA HIS A 9 -4.03 -15.83 -15.73
C HIS A 9 -4.43 -17.31 -15.68
N ARG A 10 -5.61 -17.66 -16.23
CA ARG A 10 -6.03 -19.05 -16.33
C ARG A 10 -5.04 -19.88 -17.14
N ARG A 11 -4.66 -19.43 -18.33
CA ARG A 11 -3.73 -20.14 -19.22
C ARG A 11 -2.34 -20.27 -18.59
N HIS A 12 -1.84 -19.21 -17.96
CA HIS A 12 -0.57 -19.23 -17.25
C HIS A 12 -0.55 -20.23 -16.10
N ASN A 13 -1.69 -20.40 -15.40
CA ASN A 13 -1.86 -21.41 -14.36
C ASN A 13 -2.18 -22.82 -14.90
N GLY A 14 -2.12 -23.04 -16.23
CA GLY A 14 -2.41 -24.35 -16.85
C GLY A 14 -3.84 -24.86 -16.66
N ARG A 15 -4.79 -23.99 -16.29
CA ARG A 15 -6.16 -24.41 -15.94
C ARG A 15 -7.09 -24.44 -17.16
N THR A 16 -7.96 -25.44 -17.22
CA THR A 16 -9.05 -25.46 -18.22
C THR A 16 -10.17 -24.50 -17.85
N GLN A 17 -11.00 -24.12 -18.83
CA GLN A 17 -12.20 -23.31 -18.56
C GLN A 17 -13.16 -23.99 -17.57
N PRO A 18 -13.53 -25.28 -17.72
CA PRO A 18 -14.38 -25.95 -16.73
C PRO A 18 -13.82 -25.95 -15.30
N GLN A 19 -12.51 -26.22 -15.13
CA GLN A 19 -11.86 -26.20 -13.82
C GLN A 19 -11.91 -24.81 -13.18
N THR A 20 -11.66 -23.78 -13.99
CA THR A 20 -11.65 -22.39 -13.53
C THR A 20 -13.05 -21.90 -13.21
N ALA A 21 -14.03 -22.24 -14.03
CA ALA A 21 -15.43 -21.89 -13.81
C ALA A 21 -15.92 -22.48 -12.47
N ARG A 22 -15.61 -23.76 -12.21
CA ARG A 22 -15.89 -24.41 -10.92
C ARG A 22 -15.20 -23.69 -9.75
N ALA A 23 -13.92 -23.35 -9.88
CA ALA A 23 -13.17 -22.66 -8.83
C ALA A 23 -13.68 -21.23 -8.54
N LEU A 24 -14.19 -20.53 -9.55
CA LEU A 24 -14.79 -19.19 -9.41
C LEU A 24 -16.27 -19.24 -8.97
N GLY A 25 -16.90 -20.42 -9.06
CA GLY A 25 -18.32 -20.63 -8.75
C GLY A 25 -19.25 -20.07 -9.82
N VAL A 26 -18.90 -20.22 -11.10
CA VAL A 26 -19.69 -19.79 -12.26
C VAL A 26 -19.81 -20.92 -13.29
N SER A 27 -20.73 -20.80 -14.26
CA SER A 27 -20.81 -21.75 -15.38
C SER A 27 -19.65 -21.55 -16.37
N GLN A 28 -19.26 -22.61 -17.09
CA GLN A 28 -18.24 -22.53 -18.14
C GLN A 28 -18.65 -21.51 -19.21
N THR A 29 -19.91 -21.52 -19.63
CA THR A 29 -20.45 -20.58 -20.62
C THR A 29 -20.32 -19.13 -20.14
N TYR A 30 -20.63 -18.86 -18.87
CA TYR A 30 -20.45 -17.53 -18.30
C TYR A 30 -18.97 -17.12 -18.25
N LEU A 31 -18.07 -18.03 -17.85
CA LEU A 31 -16.63 -17.78 -17.92
C LEU A 31 -16.18 -17.46 -19.35
N SER A 32 -16.68 -18.16 -20.37
CA SER A 32 -16.36 -17.87 -21.76
C SER A 32 -16.81 -16.47 -22.18
N LEU A 33 -17.98 -16.02 -21.73
CA LEU A 33 -18.47 -14.65 -21.99
C LEU A 33 -17.61 -13.59 -21.28
N LEU A 34 -17.15 -13.88 -20.06
CA LEU A 34 -16.21 -13.01 -19.33
C LEU A 34 -14.88 -12.91 -20.09
N GLU A 35 -14.26 -14.05 -20.43
CA GLU A 35 -12.96 -14.10 -21.12
C GLU A 35 -13.01 -13.43 -22.50
N ALA A 36 -14.14 -13.53 -23.22
CA ALA A 36 -14.35 -12.87 -24.50
C ALA A 36 -14.70 -11.37 -24.39
N GLY A 37 -14.76 -10.81 -23.17
CA GLY A 37 -15.13 -9.41 -22.92
C GLY A 37 -16.60 -9.09 -23.21
N LYS A 38 -17.45 -10.10 -23.43
CA LYS A 38 -18.89 -9.94 -23.67
C LYS A 38 -19.67 -9.67 -22.39
N ARG A 39 -19.08 -9.99 -21.23
CA ARG A 39 -19.57 -9.62 -19.89
C ARG A 39 -18.41 -9.05 -19.06
N PRO A 40 -18.64 -8.02 -18.24
CA PRO A 40 -17.62 -7.49 -17.35
C PRO A 40 -17.31 -8.46 -16.20
N VAL A 41 -16.06 -8.51 -15.78
CA VAL A 41 -15.67 -9.24 -14.56
C VAL A 41 -16.10 -8.41 -13.36
N THR A 42 -17.06 -8.91 -12.59
CA THR A 42 -17.52 -8.24 -11.36
C THR A 42 -16.42 -8.21 -10.31
N GLU A 43 -16.51 -7.27 -9.37
CA GLU A 43 -15.54 -7.13 -8.29
C GLU A 43 -15.43 -8.39 -7.42
N VAL A 44 -16.56 -9.03 -7.13
CA VAL A 44 -16.61 -10.30 -6.39
C VAL A 44 -15.82 -11.39 -7.13
N LEU A 45 -16.00 -11.51 -8.44
CA LEU A 45 -15.26 -12.47 -9.27
C LEU A 45 -13.78 -12.11 -9.38
N HIS A 46 -13.45 -10.83 -9.45
CA HIS A 46 -12.08 -10.37 -9.45
C HIS A 46 -11.35 -10.76 -8.14
N LYS A 47 -11.97 -10.50 -6.98
CA LYS A 47 -11.43 -10.92 -5.67
C LYS A 47 -11.25 -12.44 -5.59
N LYS A 48 -12.18 -13.23 -6.12
CA LYS A 48 -12.05 -14.69 -6.20
C LYS A 48 -10.92 -15.11 -7.12
N ALA A 49 -10.78 -14.49 -8.28
CA ALA A 49 -9.73 -14.80 -9.25
C ALA A 49 -8.34 -14.55 -8.68
N VAL A 50 -8.12 -13.44 -7.95
CA VAL A 50 -6.86 -13.19 -7.26
C VAL A 50 -6.50 -14.35 -6.34
N ARG A 51 -7.46 -14.87 -5.55
CA ARG A 51 -7.24 -16.03 -4.69
C ARG A 51 -7.00 -17.33 -5.47
N VAL A 52 -7.82 -17.61 -6.49
CA VAL A 52 -7.77 -18.86 -7.27
C VAL A 52 -6.47 -18.99 -8.07
N PHE A 53 -5.95 -17.87 -8.58
CA PHE A 53 -4.71 -17.84 -9.37
C PHE A 53 -3.48 -17.43 -8.57
N GLY A 54 -3.60 -17.21 -7.26
CA GLY A 54 -2.48 -16.80 -6.40
C GLY A 54 -1.84 -15.47 -6.83
N LEU A 55 -2.64 -14.52 -7.32
CA LEU A 55 -2.14 -13.22 -7.80
C LEU A 55 -1.71 -12.34 -6.62
N PRO A 56 -0.77 -11.40 -6.83
CA PRO A 56 -0.32 -10.51 -5.77
C PRO A 56 -1.47 -9.63 -5.26
N PRO A 57 -1.42 -9.18 -3.98
CA PRO A 57 -2.45 -8.34 -3.37
C PRO A 57 -2.71 -7.03 -4.13
N THR A 58 -1.73 -6.52 -4.88
CA THR A 58 -1.85 -5.33 -5.74
C THR A 58 -2.87 -5.49 -6.86
N GLN A 59 -3.21 -6.73 -7.25
CA GLN A 59 -4.25 -7.02 -8.23
C GLN A 59 -5.66 -6.96 -7.64
N LEU A 60 -5.84 -6.96 -6.31
CA LEU A 60 -7.16 -6.77 -5.73
C LEU A 60 -7.73 -5.41 -6.16
N PRO A 61 -9.05 -5.30 -6.37
CA PRO A 61 -9.71 -4.00 -6.49
C PRO A 61 -9.25 -3.07 -5.37
N ALA A 62 -8.62 -1.97 -5.77
CA ALA A 62 -8.37 -0.84 -4.90
C ALA A 62 -9.50 0.13 -5.19
N ASP A 63 -10.54 0.12 -4.34
CA ASP A 63 -11.68 1.03 -4.42
C ASP A 63 -11.21 2.44 -3.99
N LEU A 64 -10.29 2.98 -4.78
CA LEU A 64 -9.63 4.27 -4.60
C LEU A 64 -10.26 5.24 -5.60
N GLU A 65 -11.48 5.63 -5.30
CA GLU A 65 -12.25 6.58 -6.08
C GLU A 65 -12.68 7.74 -5.18
N MET A 66 -12.45 8.97 -5.65
CA MET A 66 -12.95 10.16 -4.95
C MET A 66 -14.49 10.15 -4.98
N PRO A 67 -15.18 10.65 -3.93
CA PRO A 67 -14.64 11.39 -2.78
C PRO A 67 -14.32 10.52 -1.55
N ASP A 68 -14.22 9.20 -1.69
CA ASP A 68 -14.01 8.31 -0.56
C ASP A 68 -12.52 8.01 -0.35
N VAL A 69 -11.99 8.50 0.78
CA VAL A 69 -10.68 8.07 1.28
C VAL A 69 -10.87 6.91 2.26
N PRO A 70 -10.14 5.79 2.10
CA PRO A 70 -10.22 4.69 3.04
C PRO A 70 -9.95 5.14 4.48
N THR A 71 -10.75 4.65 5.41
CA THR A 71 -10.52 4.79 6.86
C THR A 71 -10.42 3.41 7.48
N ALA A 72 -9.64 3.31 8.56
CA ALA A 72 -9.46 2.08 9.32
C ALA A 72 -9.04 2.39 10.75
N THR A 73 -9.37 1.51 11.69
CA THR A 73 -8.78 1.53 13.05
C THR A 73 -7.39 0.90 13.04
N ASP A 74 -6.61 1.14 14.09
CA ASP A 74 -5.27 0.53 14.20
C ASP A 74 -5.36 -1.00 14.32
N GLU A 75 -6.40 -1.53 14.97
CA GLU A 75 -6.70 -2.97 15.01
C GLU A 75 -6.96 -3.55 13.61
N GLN A 76 -7.69 -2.82 12.76
CA GLN A 76 -7.91 -3.24 11.38
C GLN A 76 -6.62 -3.19 10.55
N LEU A 77 -5.83 -2.12 10.70
CA LEU A 77 -4.58 -1.94 9.98
C LEU A 77 -3.54 -2.99 10.37
N THR A 78 -3.39 -3.30 11.66
CA THR A 78 -2.49 -4.35 12.13
C THR A 78 -2.88 -5.73 11.58
N ALA A 79 -4.18 -6.05 11.54
CA ALA A 79 -4.67 -7.29 10.95
C ALA A 79 -4.51 -7.34 9.41
N ASP A 80 -4.68 -6.21 8.73
CA ASP A 80 -4.46 -6.07 7.28
C ASP A 80 -2.97 -6.20 6.92
N LEU A 81 -2.07 -5.57 7.69
CA LEU A 81 -0.62 -5.68 7.54
C LEU A 81 -0.14 -7.11 7.83
N ALA A 82 -0.70 -7.78 8.85
CA ALA A 82 -0.46 -9.19 9.12
C ALA A 82 -0.92 -10.08 7.94
N ALA A 83 -2.07 -9.76 7.32
CA ALA A 83 -2.57 -10.47 6.14
C ALA A 83 -1.70 -10.25 4.89
N LEU A 84 -1.08 -9.06 4.75
CA LEU A 84 -0.09 -8.77 3.71
C LEU A 84 1.25 -9.47 3.94
N GLY A 85 1.51 -9.95 5.16
CA GLY A 85 2.72 -10.71 5.51
C GLY A 85 3.77 -9.95 6.30
N TYR A 86 3.43 -8.78 6.88
CA TYR A 86 4.38 -8.03 7.70
C TYR A 86 4.75 -8.80 8.96
N LYS A 87 6.05 -9.07 9.15
CA LYS A 87 6.56 -9.90 10.26
C LYS A 87 6.29 -9.29 11.64
N GLY A 88 6.31 -7.96 11.77
CA GLY A 88 6.04 -7.28 13.04
C GLY A 88 4.64 -7.54 13.61
N PHE A 89 3.70 -7.98 12.76
CA PHE A 89 2.34 -8.36 13.16
C PHE A 89 2.03 -9.84 12.90
N ALA A 90 3.05 -10.69 12.69
CA ALA A 90 2.84 -12.11 12.39
C ALA A 90 2.12 -12.90 13.50
N HIS A 91 2.20 -12.43 14.75
CA HIS A 91 1.54 -13.00 15.92
C HIS A 91 0.04 -12.66 16.00
N LEU A 92 -0.45 -11.72 15.18
CA LEU A 92 -1.84 -11.29 15.20
C LEU A 92 -2.70 -12.11 14.24
N ARG A 93 -4.01 -12.13 14.53
CA ARG A 93 -4.99 -12.76 13.65
C ARG A 93 -5.06 -11.98 12.33
N ARG A 94 -4.75 -12.66 11.24
CA ARG A 94 -4.81 -12.07 9.88
C ARG A 94 -6.25 -11.77 9.49
N SER A 95 -6.46 -10.60 8.89
CA SER A 95 -7.73 -10.22 8.26
C SER A 95 -7.87 -10.83 6.86
N ARG A 96 -8.92 -10.43 6.13
CA ARG A 96 -9.02 -10.68 4.69
C ARG A 96 -7.99 -9.83 3.96
N LEU A 97 -7.23 -10.46 3.07
CA LEU A 97 -6.25 -9.79 2.21
C LEU A 97 -6.86 -8.57 1.51
N ARG A 98 -6.21 -7.41 1.68
CA ARG A 98 -6.58 -6.12 1.07
C ARG A 98 -5.55 -5.66 0.05
N ASN A 99 -5.93 -4.72 -0.81
CA ASN A 99 -4.97 -4.07 -1.69
C ASN A 99 -4.00 -3.20 -0.86
N PRO A 100 -2.67 -3.32 -1.03
CA PRO A 100 -1.68 -2.54 -0.29
C PRO A 100 -1.86 -1.02 -0.40
N ALA A 101 -2.33 -0.51 -1.54
CA ALA A 101 -2.58 0.92 -1.74
C ALA A 101 -3.72 1.45 -0.83
N VAL A 102 -4.73 0.62 -0.58
CA VAL A 102 -5.85 0.94 0.33
C VAL A 102 -5.35 0.97 1.77
N VAL A 103 -4.52 0.00 2.16
CA VAL A 103 -3.94 -0.06 3.51
C VAL A 103 -3.05 1.15 3.77
N LEU A 104 -2.18 1.52 2.82
CA LEU A 104 -1.35 2.72 2.90
C LEU A 104 -2.17 3.99 3.07
N LEU A 105 -3.18 4.23 2.22
CA LEU A 105 -4.02 5.42 2.33
C LEU A 105 -4.82 5.46 3.63
N ALA A 106 -5.39 4.33 4.05
CA ALA A 106 -6.14 4.25 5.31
C ALA A 106 -5.25 4.56 6.52
N ALA A 107 -4.00 4.09 6.52
CA ALA A 107 -3.04 4.37 7.58
C ALA A 107 -2.65 5.86 7.61
N LEU A 108 -2.35 6.44 6.45
CA LEU A 108 -1.92 7.83 6.34
C LEU A 108 -3.04 8.85 6.57
N ASN A 109 -4.29 8.48 6.29
CA ASN A 109 -5.47 9.31 6.45
C ASN A 109 -6.03 9.28 7.90
N ALA A 110 -5.17 9.57 8.87
CA ALA A 110 -5.58 9.77 10.26
C ALA A 110 -4.66 10.75 10.97
N GLU A 111 -5.22 11.48 11.93
CA GLU A 111 -4.45 12.41 12.76
C GLU A 111 -3.51 11.67 13.71
N LYS A 112 -3.91 10.50 14.20
CA LYS A 112 -3.14 9.68 15.14
C LYS A 112 -3.14 8.22 14.70
N ARG A 113 -1.96 7.58 14.75
CA ARG A 113 -1.75 6.15 14.54
C ARG A 113 -0.76 5.60 15.58
N ASP A 114 -0.95 4.34 15.93
CA ASP A 114 0.07 3.56 16.63
C ASP A 114 1.40 3.58 15.85
N ALA A 115 2.50 3.82 16.57
CA ALA A 115 3.83 3.97 15.98
C ALA A 115 4.23 2.75 15.15
N ARG A 116 3.87 1.53 15.58
CA ARG A 116 4.22 0.29 14.87
C ARG A 116 3.49 0.15 13.55
N VAL A 117 2.29 0.73 13.43
CA VAL A 117 1.55 0.77 12.16
C VAL A 117 2.27 1.69 11.17
N VAL A 118 2.72 2.85 11.64
CA VAL A 118 3.46 3.83 10.82
C VAL A 118 4.83 3.26 10.39
N GLU A 119 5.54 2.61 11.31
CA GLU A 119 6.81 1.91 11.05
C GLU A 119 6.68 0.80 9.99
N ALA A 120 5.50 0.21 9.83
CA ALA A 120 5.26 -0.83 8.83
C ALA A 120 5.02 -0.29 7.41
N LEU A 121 4.70 1.00 7.24
CA LEU A 121 4.30 1.55 5.94
C LEU A 121 5.43 1.54 4.89
N PRO A 122 6.70 1.86 5.22
CA PRO A 122 7.79 1.74 4.25
C PRO A 122 7.94 0.31 3.71
N TRP A 123 7.64 -0.71 4.51
CA TRP A 123 7.72 -2.13 4.14
C TRP A 123 6.66 -2.47 3.10
N VAL A 124 5.46 -1.90 3.23
CA VAL A 124 4.39 -2.09 2.24
C VAL A 124 4.83 -1.53 0.89
N VAL A 125 5.42 -0.34 0.88
CA VAL A 125 5.93 0.29 -0.34
C VAL A 125 7.06 -0.53 -0.98
N LEU A 126 7.98 -1.05 -0.16
CA LEU A 126 9.12 -1.84 -0.62
C LEU A 126 8.70 -3.23 -1.14
N THR A 127 7.75 -3.89 -0.45
CA THR A 127 7.31 -5.26 -0.74
C THR A 127 6.38 -5.33 -1.95
N PHE A 128 5.63 -4.26 -2.22
CA PHE A 128 4.64 -4.20 -3.29
C PHE A 128 4.99 -3.10 -4.31
N PRO A 129 6.07 -3.26 -5.11
CA PRO A 129 6.52 -2.22 -6.05
C PRO A 129 5.49 -1.93 -7.16
N GLU A 130 4.62 -2.89 -7.47
CA GLU A 130 3.56 -2.79 -8.47
C GLU A 130 2.25 -2.20 -7.90
N ILE A 131 2.32 -1.50 -6.77
CA ILE A 131 1.21 -0.66 -6.29
C ILE A 131 0.75 0.27 -7.41
N ALA A 132 -0.55 0.56 -7.46
CA ALA A 132 -1.14 1.47 -8.44
C ALA A 132 -0.75 2.94 -8.16
N TRP A 133 0.54 3.29 -8.31
CA TRP A 133 1.15 4.58 -7.95
C TRP A 133 0.39 5.79 -8.50
N LYS A 134 -0.04 5.73 -9.77
CA LYS A 134 -0.85 6.82 -10.37
C LYS A 134 -2.16 7.08 -9.62
N ARG A 135 -2.82 6.03 -9.11
CA ARG A 135 -4.04 6.19 -8.30
C ARG A 135 -3.69 6.67 -6.90
N LEU A 136 -2.66 6.09 -6.30
CA LEU A 136 -2.16 6.45 -4.97
C LEU A 136 -1.79 7.95 -4.90
N PHE A 137 -1.07 8.48 -5.89
CA PHE A 137 -0.70 9.89 -5.95
C PHE A 137 -1.88 10.83 -6.11
N ARG A 138 -2.85 10.47 -6.95
CA ARG A 138 -4.08 11.27 -7.11
C ARG A 138 -4.84 11.34 -5.79
N MET A 139 -5.00 10.22 -5.10
CA MET A 139 -5.64 10.19 -3.78
C MET A 139 -4.82 10.98 -2.76
N ALA A 140 -3.51 10.76 -2.67
CA ALA A 140 -2.68 11.48 -1.71
C ALA A 140 -2.82 13.01 -1.87
N LYS A 141 -2.79 13.52 -3.11
CA LYS A 141 -3.02 14.94 -3.39
C LYS A 141 -4.42 15.43 -3.05
N ALA A 142 -5.44 14.61 -3.28
CA ALA A 142 -6.84 14.98 -3.02
C ALA A 142 -7.15 15.13 -1.52
N TYR A 143 -6.38 14.47 -0.65
CA TYR A 143 -6.56 14.50 0.81
C TYR A 143 -5.34 15.05 1.56
N ASP A 144 -4.47 15.80 0.88
CA ASP A 144 -3.28 16.44 1.46
C ASP A 144 -2.30 15.47 2.17
N LEU A 145 -2.23 14.21 1.71
CA LEU A 145 -1.37 13.16 2.29
C LEU A 145 0.00 13.04 1.61
N GLN A 146 0.31 13.88 0.62
CA GLN A 146 1.53 13.78 -0.18
C GLN A 146 2.82 13.92 0.63
N ASN A 147 2.83 14.73 1.69
CA ASN A 147 4.01 14.88 2.55
C ASN A 147 4.27 13.59 3.32
N ARG A 148 3.22 13.05 3.95
CA ARG A 148 3.27 11.78 4.69
C ARG A 148 3.65 10.61 3.78
N LEU A 149 3.01 10.49 2.62
CA LEU A 149 3.33 9.45 1.65
C LEU A 149 4.76 9.60 1.10
N GLY A 150 5.17 10.82 0.75
CA GLY A 150 6.51 11.10 0.24
C GLY A 150 7.60 10.70 1.22
N TYR A 151 7.38 10.95 2.51
CA TYR A 151 8.31 10.52 3.55
C TYR A 151 8.34 9.00 3.74
N VAL A 152 7.20 8.30 3.68
CA VAL A 152 7.15 6.84 3.69
C VAL A 152 7.92 6.23 2.52
N VAL A 153 7.80 6.80 1.32
CA VAL A 153 8.56 6.39 0.13
C VAL A 153 10.06 6.68 0.31
N CYS A 154 10.41 7.83 0.89
CA CYS A 154 11.79 8.20 1.22
C CYS A 154 12.43 7.18 2.18
N LEU A 155 11.73 6.80 3.24
CA LEU A 155 12.19 5.77 4.18
C LEU A 155 12.38 4.42 3.48
N ALA A 156 11.41 4.01 2.66
CA ALA A 156 11.51 2.75 1.89
C ALA A 156 12.71 2.75 0.95
N ARG A 157 13.00 3.88 0.28
CA ARG A 157 14.19 4.04 -0.58
C ARG A 157 15.47 3.90 0.23
N GLN A 158 15.58 4.60 1.37
CA GLN A 158 16.76 4.52 2.22
C GLN A 158 17.00 3.11 2.78
N VAL A 159 15.94 2.37 3.09
CA VAL A 159 16.06 0.95 3.46
C VAL A 159 16.59 0.13 2.27
N ALA A 160 16.03 0.30 1.06
CA ALA A 160 16.50 -0.39 -0.13
C ALA A 160 17.99 -0.12 -0.41
N GLU A 161 18.44 1.13 -0.26
CA GLU A 161 19.85 1.53 -0.39
C GLU A 161 20.75 0.83 0.61
N ARG A 162 20.34 0.76 1.89
CA ARG A 162 21.10 0.05 2.93
C ARG A 162 21.22 -1.44 2.67
N ARG A 163 20.19 -2.05 2.08
CA ARG A 163 20.20 -3.46 1.66
C ARG A 163 20.97 -3.70 0.36
N GLY A 164 21.42 -2.65 -0.32
CA GLY A 164 22.06 -2.75 -1.64
C GLY A 164 21.10 -3.05 -2.80
N ASP A 165 19.78 -2.96 -2.59
CA ASP A 165 18.79 -3.11 -3.66
C ASP A 165 18.67 -1.81 -4.47
N THR A 166 19.65 -1.60 -5.34
CA THR A 166 19.74 -0.41 -6.19
C THR A 166 18.56 -0.28 -7.16
N ALA A 167 18.00 -1.41 -7.61
CA ALA A 167 16.88 -1.41 -8.55
C ALA A 167 15.59 -0.92 -7.87
N ALA A 168 15.30 -1.38 -6.65
CA ALA A 168 14.18 -0.86 -5.86
C ALA A 168 14.40 0.61 -5.49
N ALA A 169 15.61 0.97 -5.03
CA ALA A 169 15.94 2.36 -4.68
C ALA A 169 15.70 3.33 -5.84
N MET A 170 16.18 3.01 -7.06
CA MET A 170 15.97 3.85 -8.26
C MET A 170 14.51 3.96 -8.70
N LYS A 171 13.68 2.95 -8.43
CA LYS A 171 12.23 3.04 -8.70
C LYS A 171 11.55 3.95 -7.67
N LEU A 172 11.88 3.77 -6.39
CA LEU A 172 11.32 4.56 -5.30
C LEU A 172 11.75 6.03 -5.39
N GLU A 173 12.99 6.31 -5.81
CA GLU A 173 13.47 7.67 -6.05
C GLU A 173 12.60 8.40 -7.10
N ARG A 174 12.22 7.73 -8.19
CA ARG A 174 11.33 8.32 -9.20
C ARG A 174 9.95 8.67 -8.63
N HIS A 175 9.41 7.80 -7.79
CA HIS A 175 8.14 8.04 -7.10
C HIS A 175 8.26 9.17 -6.05
N GLU A 176 9.36 9.21 -5.31
CA GLU A 176 9.68 10.27 -4.35
C GLU A 176 9.77 11.63 -5.06
N MET A 177 10.50 11.72 -6.17
CA MET A 177 10.62 12.95 -6.97
C MET A 177 9.27 13.44 -7.52
N GLU A 178 8.39 12.52 -7.95
CA GLU A 178 7.06 12.89 -8.44
C GLU A 178 6.17 13.46 -7.31
N LEU A 179 6.24 12.89 -6.11
CA LEU A 179 5.55 13.43 -4.93
C LEU A 179 6.14 14.77 -4.50
N TYR A 180 7.46 14.93 -4.58
CA TYR A 180 8.15 16.16 -4.15
C TYR A 180 7.73 17.38 -4.98
N ARG A 181 7.35 17.19 -6.24
CA ARG A 181 6.76 18.24 -7.09
C ARG A 181 5.42 18.78 -6.57
N SER A 182 4.81 18.13 -5.59
CA SER A 182 3.54 18.55 -4.99
C SER A 182 3.65 18.71 -3.47
N LEU A 183 4.86 18.86 -2.94
CA LEU A 183 5.15 19.10 -1.54
C LEU A 183 4.27 20.24 -0.98
N LEU A 184 3.57 19.97 0.12
CA LEU A 184 2.82 21.00 0.84
C LEU A 184 3.76 21.81 1.71
N VAL A 185 3.57 23.13 1.72
CA VAL A 185 4.35 24.06 2.56
C VAL A 185 4.06 23.88 4.04
N ARG A 186 2.84 23.43 4.40
CA ARG A 186 2.43 23.21 5.78
C ARG A 186 3.32 22.15 6.45
N GLU A 187 3.76 22.46 7.67
CA GLU A 187 4.36 21.47 8.56
C GLU A 187 3.26 20.59 9.20
N GLU A 188 3.49 19.28 9.21
CA GLU A 188 2.55 18.29 9.71
C GLU A 188 3.25 17.24 10.56
N THR A 189 2.48 16.31 11.13
CA THR A 189 3.03 15.11 11.77
C THR A 189 2.90 13.89 10.84
N LEU A 190 3.67 12.83 11.11
CA LEU A 190 3.46 11.53 10.48
C LEU A 190 2.43 10.72 11.27
N CYS A 191 1.17 11.16 11.24
CA CYS A 191 0.05 10.58 11.98
C CYS A 191 0.21 10.60 13.51
N ASN A 192 0.65 11.73 14.08
CA ASN A 192 0.71 11.92 15.52
C ASN A 192 0.36 13.36 15.93
N GLU A 193 -0.85 13.83 15.63
CA GLU A 193 -1.25 15.21 15.97
C GLU A 193 -1.40 15.45 17.48
N THR A 194 -1.57 14.39 18.28
CA THR A 194 -1.75 14.47 19.74
C THR A 194 -0.44 14.66 20.53
N MET A 195 0.70 14.88 19.86
CA MET A 195 1.99 15.10 20.51
C MET A 195 1.96 16.27 21.48
N THR A 196 2.69 16.13 22.58
CA THR A 196 2.81 17.23 23.56
C THR A 196 3.65 18.38 22.98
N ASN A 197 3.46 19.59 23.50
CA ASN A 197 4.27 20.75 23.07
C ASN A 197 5.77 20.55 23.32
N ALA A 198 6.14 19.82 24.37
CA ALA A 198 7.54 19.50 24.65
C ALA A 198 8.12 18.59 23.55
N GLU A 199 7.37 17.57 23.15
CA GLU A 199 7.73 16.64 22.08
C GLU A 199 7.83 17.35 20.72
N ARG A 200 6.87 18.23 20.39
CA ARG A 200 6.90 19.04 19.16
C ARG A 200 8.14 19.93 19.10
N ARG A 201 8.49 20.62 20.19
CA ARG A 201 9.72 21.45 20.27
C ARG A 201 10.97 20.60 20.11
N TRP A 202 11.01 19.45 20.76
CA TRP A 202 12.14 18.53 20.64
C TRP A 202 12.31 18.04 19.19
N LEU A 203 11.23 17.63 18.53
CA LEU A 203 11.27 17.20 17.12
C LEU A 203 11.63 18.31 16.15
N ALA A 204 11.21 19.55 16.39
CA ALA A 204 11.57 20.67 15.53
C ALA A 204 13.09 20.82 15.39
N THR A 205 13.85 20.48 16.44
CA THR A 205 15.32 20.50 16.46
C THR A 205 15.95 19.17 16.06
N ASN A 206 15.40 18.03 16.51
CA ASN A 206 16.07 16.72 16.46
C ASN A 206 15.62 15.80 15.32
N ARG A 207 14.57 16.14 14.57
CA ARG A 207 14.08 15.30 13.46
C ARG A 207 15.14 15.10 12.35
N PRO A 208 15.12 13.96 11.64
CA PRO A 208 16.00 13.73 10.50
C PRO A 208 15.86 14.78 9.40
N GLU A 209 16.94 15.05 8.66
CA GLU A 209 16.94 16.02 7.56
C GLU A 209 15.90 15.68 6.48
N GLN A 210 15.65 14.39 6.22
CA GLN A 210 14.61 14.01 5.27
C GLN A 210 13.21 14.31 5.80
N ALA A 211 12.96 14.22 7.11
CA ALA A 211 11.68 14.62 7.71
C ALA A 211 11.48 16.14 7.55
N LYS A 212 12.55 16.95 7.75
CA LYS A 212 12.53 18.39 7.47
C LYS A 212 12.16 18.68 6.02
N ARG A 213 12.78 17.99 5.06
CA ARG A 213 12.51 18.17 3.62
C ARG A 213 11.06 17.87 3.22
N TRP A 214 10.40 16.98 3.96
CA TRP A 214 8.99 16.63 3.75
C TRP A 214 8.05 17.41 4.66
N HIS A 215 8.55 18.40 5.42
CA HIS A 215 7.81 19.20 6.40
C HIS A 215 7.06 18.35 7.43
N LEU A 216 7.70 17.28 7.93
CA LEU A 216 7.12 16.41 8.95
C LEU A 216 7.84 16.52 10.29
N LEU A 217 7.07 16.59 11.37
CA LEU A 217 7.52 16.39 12.75
C LEU A 217 7.44 14.89 13.06
N THR A 218 8.57 14.20 12.93
CA THR A 218 8.73 12.79 13.30
C THR A 218 10.23 12.50 13.50
N ASP A 219 10.54 11.57 14.39
CA ASP A 219 11.87 11.00 14.60
C ASP A 219 12.06 9.67 13.86
N LEU A 220 11.02 9.17 13.18
CA LEU A 220 11.07 7.90 12.46
C LEU A 220 12.20 7.95 11.42
N ALA A 221 13.18 7.07 11.54
CA ALA A 221 14.31 7.01 10.65
C ALA A 221 14.54 5.57 10.21
N PRO A 222 15.24 5.29 9.11
CA PRO A 222 15.37 3.91 8.67
C PRO A 222 16.16 3.03 9.66
N GLN A 223 16.91 3.61 10.61
CA GLN A 223 17.60 2.89 11.69
C GLN A 223 16.64 2.33 12.74
N THR A 224 15.45 2.91 12.90
CA THR A 224 14.47 2.49 13.92
C THR A 224 13.48 1.45 13.38
N LEU A 225 13.59 1.10 12.10
CA LEU A 225 12.71 0.17 11.40
C LEU A 225 13.13 -1.29 11.65
N GLY A 226 12.79 -1.84 12.81
CA GLY A 226 13.33 -3.12 13.31
C GLY A 226 12.93 -4.42 12.56
N TYR A 227 11.97 -4.38 11.64
CA TYR A 227 11.52 -5.58 10.87
C TYR A 227 11.95 -5.55 9.40
N TYR A 228 13.03 -4.83 9.10
CA TYR A 228 13.53 -4.63 7.75
C TYR A 228 14.92 -5.24 7.53
N ASP A 229 15.45 -5.98 8.48
CA ASP A 229 16.70 -6.72 8.31
C ASP A 229 16.35 -8.20 8.15
N ASP A 230 16.23 -8.64 6.89
CA ASP A 230 16.27 -10.04 6.46
C ASP A 230 17.03 -10.11 5.12
#